data_AF-V5GA47-F1
#
_entry.id   AF-V5GA47-F1
#
_cell.length_a   1.000
_cell.length_b   1.000
_cell.length_c   1.000
_cell.angle_alpha   90.00
_cell.angle_beta   90.00
_cell.angle_gamma   90.00
#
_symmetry.space_group_name_H-M   'P 1'
#
loop_
_entity.id
_entity.type
_entity.pdbx_description
1 polymer ?
#
loop_
_entity_poly.entity_id
_entity_poly.type
_entity_poly.pdbx_seq_one_letter_code
_entity_poly.pdbx_strand_id
1 'polypeptide(L)'
;VYFNAPDQKVFDVVLNGDHTIVSDLDIFEKVGRGVAHDEYVPFRISKGRLFVNGEESDIKGGRIRVEFIKGYKDNPKINAMYVIKGNMEDVTKTATYPYGRPQ
;
A
#
# COMPACT_ATOMS: atom_id res chain seq x y z
N VAL A 1 -11.90 12.11 7.63
CA VAL A 1 -12.08 10.73 7.11
C VAL A 1 -13.26 10.11 7.87
N TYR A 2 -14.19 9.45 7.17
CA TYR A 2 -15.50 9.05 7.72
C TYR A 2 -15.75 7.53 7.78
N PHE A 3 -14.71 6.70 7.99
CA PHE A 3 -14.92 5.31 8.40
C PHE A 3 -14.57 5.16 9.88
N ASN A 4 -15.42 4.45 10.62
CA ASN A 4 -15.37 4.37 12.08
C ASN A 4 -15.48 2.94 12.63
N ALA A 5 -15.49 1.95 11.73
CA ALA A 5 -15.48 0.53 12.06
C ALA A 5 -14.76 -0.29 10.97
N PRO A 6 -14.34 -1.53 11.27
CA PRO A 6 -13.89 -2.49 10.25
C PRO A 6 -14.99 -2.76 9.20
N ASP A 7 -14.58 -3.34 8.07
CA ASP A 7 -15.40 -3.79 6.93
C ASP A 7 -16.23 -2.68 6.24
N GLN A 8 -15.84 -1.41 6.45
CA GLN A 8 -16.45 -0.26 5.78
C GLN A 8 -15.67 0.21 4.55
N LYS A 9 -14.37 -0.07 4.51
CA LYS A 9 -13.48 0.30 3.42
C LYS A 9 -12.43 -0.79 3.25
N VAL A 10 -12.65 -1.61 2.24
CA VAL A 10 -11.82 -2.77 1.90
C VAL A 10 -11.48 -2.67 0.42
N PHE A 11 -10.19 -2.73 0.10
CA PHE A 11 -9.70 -2.58 -1.25
C PHE A 11 -8.39 -3.33 -1.47
N ASP A 12 -8.10 -3.66 -2.72
CA ASP A 12 -6.84 -4.27 -3.10
C ASP A 12 -5.84 -3.22 -3.59
N VAL A 13 -4.56 -3.56 -3.51
CA VAL A 13 -3.48 -2.84 -4.16
C VAL A 13 -2.83 -3.75 -5.19
N VAL A 14 -2.81 -3.31 -6.44
CA VAL A 14 -2.26 -4.04 -7.58
C VAL A 14 -1.06 -3.28 -8.14
N LEU A 15 0.03 -3.99 -8.37
CA LEU A 15 1.27 -3.48 -8.97
C LEU A 15 1.41 -4.00 -10.40
N ASN A 16 1.70 -3.08 -11.31
CA ASN A 16 1.89 -3.31 -12.73
C ASN A 16 0.70 -3.95 -13.46
N GLY A 17 -0.51 -3.87 -12.87
CA GLY A 17 -1.74 -4.45 -13.42
C GLY A 17 -1.87 -5.97 -13.24
N ASP A 18 -0.77 -6.65 -12.89
CA ASP A 18 -0.71 -8.11 -12.85
C ASP A 18 -0.59 -8.66 -11.42
N HIS A 19 0.03 -7.91 -10.49
CA HIS A 19 0.38 -8.42 -9.17
C HIS A 19 -0.47 -7.81 -8.07
N THR A 20 -1.38 -8.58 -7.48
CA THR A 20 -2.05 -8.17 -6.23
C THR A 20 -1.03 -8.24 -5.09
N ILE A 21 -0.52 -7.09 -4.69
CA ILE A 21 0.53 -6.94 -3.67
C ILE A 21 -0.03 -6.81 -2.26
N VAL A 22 -1.29 -6.36 -2.14
CA VAL A 22 -2.07 -6.36 -0.89
C VAL A 22 -3.52 -6.69 -1.26
N SER A 23 -4.08 -7.73 -0.66
CA SER A 23 -5.47 -8.14 -0.84
C SER A 23 -6.33 -7.76 0.36
N ASP A 24 -7.59 -7.39 0.11
CA ASP A 24 -8.61 -7.10 1.12
C ASP A 24 -8.13 -6.18 2.24
N LEU A 25 -7.44 -5.08 1.88
CA LEU A 25 -6.86 -4.17 2.87
C LEU A 25 -7.96 -3.40 3.61
N ASP A 26 -8.13 -3.74 4.89
CA ASP A 26 -8.86 -2.94 5.87
C ASP A 26 -7.90 -2.23 6.83
N ILE A 27 -7.74 -0.91 6.63
CA ILE A 27 -6.88 -0.09 7.48
C ILE A 27 -7.46 0.04 8.89
N PHE A 28 -8.80 0.14 9.04
CA PHE A 28 -9.41 0.29 10.35
C PHE A 28 -9.24 -0.98 11.18
N GLU A 29 -9.39 -2.15 10.56
CA GLU A 29 -9.11 -3.43 11.22
C GLU A 29 -7.66 -3.54 11.68
N LYS A 30 -6.69 -3.10 10.84
CA LYS A 30 -5.26 -3.18 11.16
C LYS A 30 -4.82 -2.24 12.28
N VAL A 31 -5.26 -0.97 12.27
CA VAL A 31 -4.69 0.07 13.15
C VAL A 31 -5.71 0.89 13.93
N GLY A 32 -7.01 0.68 13.71
CA GLY A 32 -8.07 1.43 14.36
C GLY A 32 -8.24 2.87 13.84
N ARG A 33 -8.87 3.72 14.64
CA ARG A 33 -9.27 5.06 14.22
C ARG A 33 -8.13 6.06 14.33
N GLY A 34 -7.85 6.78 13.24
CA GLY A 34 -6.96 7.94 13.25
C GLY A 34 -5.48 7.61 13.37
N VAL A 35 -5.10 6.34 13.16
CA VAL A 35 -3.72 5.87 13.17
C VAL A 35 -3.25 5.66 11.73
N ALA A 36 -1.99 5.99 11.45
CA ALA A 36 -1.39 5.76 10.15
C ALA A 36 -1.05 4.27 9.96
N HIS A 37 -1.27 3.79 8.74
CA HIS A 37 -0.88 2.46 8.30
C HIS A 37 0.00 2.59 7.07
N ASP A 38 1.14 1.91 7.08
CA ASP A 38 2.11 1.91 5.98
C ASP A 38 2.19 0.51 5.38
N GLU A 39 2.18 0.43 4.06
CA GLU A 39 2.46 -0.80 3.30
C GLU A 39 3.80 -0.64 2.59
N TYR A 40 4.72 -1.58 2.84
CA TYR A 40 6.03 -1.60 2.20
C TYR A 40 6.07 -2.71 1.16
N VAL A 41 6.35 -2.35 -0.09
CA VAL A 41 6.37 -3.28 -1.22
C VAL A 41 7.76 -3.28 -1.85
N PRO A 42 8.66 -4.17 -1.42
CA PRO A 42 9.94 -4.36 -2.08
C PRO A 42 9.73 -5.00 -3.45
N PHE A 43 10.28 -4.39 -4.50
CA PHE A 43 10.30 -4.96 -5.84
C PHE A 43 11.64 -4.68 -6.51
N ARG A 44 11.96 -5.46 -7.54
CA ARG A 44 13.19 -5.29 -8.32
C ARG A 44 12.85 -5.09 -9.78
N ILE A 45 13.55 -4.17 -10.44
CA ILE A 45 13.52 -4.04 -11.90
C ILE A 45 14.82 -4.59 -12.46
N SER A 46 14.73 -5.49 -13.43
CA SER A 46 15.90 -6.06 -14.09
C SER A 46 15.60 -6.45 -15.52
N LYS A 47 16.42 -5.96 -16.45
CA LYS A 47 16.28 -6.23 -17.89
C LYS A 47 14.86 -5.91 -18.41
N GLY A 48 14.28 -4.78 -17.97
CA GLY A 48 12.95 -4.33 -18.39
C GLY A 48 11.76 -5.04 -17.75
N ARG A 49 11.99 -5.96 -16.81
CA ARG A 49 10.95 -6.71 -16.10
C ARG A 49 10.88 -6.32 -14.62
N LEU A 50 9.67 -6.32 -14.08
CA LEU A 50 9.37 -6.12 -12.67
C LEU A 50 9.29 -7.48 -11.97
N PHE A 51 9.90 -7.58 -10.79
CA PHE A 51 9.88 -8.77 -9.94
C PHE A 51 9.34 -8.37 -8.57
N VAL A 52 8.26 -9.01 -8.12
CA VAL A 52 7.63 -8.76 -6.81
C VAL A 52 7.01 -10.05 -6.30
N ASN A 53 7.13 -10.33 -5.00
CA ASN A 53 6.55 -11.53 -4.35
C ASN A 53 6.85 -12.88 -5.04
N GLY A 54 7.97 -13.00 -5.76
CA GLY A 54 8.34 -14.21 -6.50
C GLY A 54 7.76 -14.32 -7.92
N GLU A 55 6.94 -13.35 -8.33
CA GLU A 55 6.37 -13.25 -9.67
C GLU A 55 7.13 -12.23 -10.54
N GLU A 56 6.97 -12.32 -11.86
CA GLU A 56 7.53 -11.36 -12.81
C GLU A 56 6.49 -10.86 -13.84
N SER A 57 6.64 -9.62 -14.27
CA SER A 57 5.85 -9.01 -15.36
C SER A 57 6.67 -8.02 -16.19
N ASP A 58 6.24 -7.77 -17.42
CA ASP A 58 6.87 -6.80 -18.30
C ASP A 58 6.46 -5.36 -17.94
N ILE A 59 7.42 -4.44 -17.99
CA ILE A 59 7.15 -3.01 -17.79
C ILE A 59 6.74 -2.39 -19.13
N LYS A 60 5.46 -2.03 -19.26
CA LYS A 60 4.91 -1.45 -20.49
C LYS A 60 5.04 0.08 -20.48
N GLY A 61 5.53 0.64 -21.59
CA GLY A 61 5.63 2.10 -21.76
C GLY A 61 6.60 2.80 -20.80
N GLY A 62 7.55 2.06 -20.23
CA GLY A 62 8.56 2.61 -19.31
C GLY A 62 7.99 3.15 -17.99
N ARG A 63 6.79 2.72 -17.61
CA ARG A 63 6.09 3.16 -16.39
C ARG A 63 5.63 1.96 -15.60
N ILE A 64 5.77 2.05 -14.27
CA ILE A 64 5.14 1.13 -13.33
C ILE A 64 3.85 1.78 -12.86
N ARG A 65 2.80 0.97 -12.73
CA ARG A 65 1.50 1.42 -12.26
C ARG A 65 1.22 0.81 -10.89
N VAL A 66 0.70 1.62 -9.97
CA VAL A 66 0.05 1.15 -8.76
C VAL A 66 -1.43 1.48 -8.87
N GLU A 67 -2.28 0.48 -8.64
CA GLU A 67 -3.72 0.56 -8.80
C GLU A 67 -4.38 0.20 -7.48
N PHE A 68 -5.32 1.04 -7.05
CA PHE A 68 -6.11 0.80 -5.85
C PHE A 68 -7.50 0.36 -6.29
N ILE A 69 -7.78 -0.93 -6.16
CA ILE A 69 -9.00 -1.54 -6.69
C ILE A 69 -10.03 -1.56 -5.59
N LYS A 70 -11.11 -0.78 -5.73
CA LYS A 70 -12.20 -0.80 -4.75
C LYS A 70 -12.81 -2.21 -4.69
N GLY A 71 -13.10 -2.68 -3.49
CA GLY A 71 -13.96 -3.85 -3.31
C GLY A 71 -15.45 -3.49 -3.49
N TYR A 72 -16.30 -4.28 -2.83
CA TYR A 72 -17.75 -4.03 -2.74
C TYR A 72 -18.13 -2.88 -1.79
N LYS A 73 -17.15 -2.33 -1.07
CA LYS A 73 -17.34 -1.31 -0.04
C LYS A 73 -17.04 0.08 -0.60
N ASP A 74 -16.67 1.02 0.26
CA ASP A 74 -16.32 2.38 -0.11
C ASP A 74 -14.94 2.46 -0.81
N ASN A 75 -14.70 3.54 -1.55
CA ASN A 75 -13.49 3.75 -2.36
C ASN A 75 -12.20 3.77 -1.52
N PRO A 76 -11.05 3.35 -2.09
CA PRO A 76 -9.75 3.45 -1.43
C PRO A 76 -9.43 4.87 -0.98
N LYS A 77 -8.69 5.00 0.13
CA LYS A 77 -8.10 6.28 0.54
C LYS A 77 -6.62 6.12 0.80
N ILE A 78 -5.82 6.95 0.13
CA ILE A 78 -4.36 6.95 0.21
C ILE A 78 -3.92 8.36 0.57
N ASN A 79 -3.08 8.47 1.60
CA ASN A 79 -2.57 9.76 2.06
C ASN A 79 -1.22 10.10 1.40
N ALA A 80 -0.39 9.11 1.14
CA ALA A 80 0.92 9.28 0.53
C ALA A 80 1.34 8.01 -0.23
N MET A 81 2.21 8.20 -1.22
CA MET A 81 3.00 7.15 -1.85
C MET A 81 4.40 7.72 -2.06
N TYR A 82 5.41 6.89 -1.92
CA TYR A 82 6.78 7.24 -2.27
C TYR A 82 7.48 6.03 -2.86
N VAL A 83 8.47 6.29 -3.71
CA VAL A 83 9.28 5.26 -4.36
C VAL A 83 10.73 5.66 -4.18
N ILE A 84 11.55 4.74 -3.66
CA ILE A 84 12.97 4.95 -3.42
C ILE A 84 13.73 3.83 -4.14
N LYS A 85 14.89 4.20 -4.71
CA LYS A 85 15.88 3.23 -5.18
C LYS A 85 16.82 2.92 -4.02
N GLY A 86 16.80 1.69 -3.53
CA GLY A 86 17.61 1.26 -2.41
C GLY A 86 17.14 -0.08 -1.85
N ASN A 87 17.57 -0.38 -0.63
CA ASN A 87 17.12 -1.52 0.15
C ASN A 87 16.07 -1.09 1.17
N MET A 88 15.38 -2.06 1.76
CA MET A 88 14.38 -1.81 2.80
C MET A 88 14.94 -1.10 4.04
N GLU A 89 16.23 -1.27 4.32
CA GLU A 89 16.93 -0.62 5.44
C GLU A 89 17.09 0.89 5.24
N ASP A 90 17.11 1.35 3.98
CA ASP A 90 17.21 2.78 3.65
C ASP A 90 15.88 3.53 3.87
N VAL A 91 14.80 2.78 4.12
CA VAL A 91 13.47 3.31 4.24
C VAL A 91 13.20 3.69 5.70
N THR A 92 13.09 5.00 5.96
CA THR A 92 12.73 5.51 7.29
C THR A 92 11.29 5.11 7.63
N LYS A 93 11.08 4.42 8.75
CA LYS A 93 9.73 4.10 9.24
C LYS A 93 9.03 5.38 9.68
N THR A 94 7.75 5.51 9.34
CA THR A 94 6.92 6.59 9.86
C THR A 94 6.93 6.55 11.39
N ALA A 95 7.11 7.72 12.02
CA ALA A 95 7.07 7.82 13.46
C ALA A 95 5.69 7.37 13.98
N THR A 96 5.69 6.42 14.91
CA THR A 96 4.49 6.05 15.66
C THR A 96 4.18 7.19 16.63
N TYR A 97 3.13 7.97 16.36
CA TYR A 97 2.60 8.89 17.36
C TYR A 97 1.86 8.06 18.42
N PRO A 98 2.30 8.03 19.70
CA PRO A 98 1.53 7.40 20.75
C PRO A 98 0.23 8.18 20.94
N TYR A 99 -0.90 7.55 20.62
CA TYR A 99 -2.21 8.11 20.90
C TYR A 99 -2.43 8.09 22.42
N GLY A 100 -2.12 9.19 23.11
CA GLY A 100 -2.19 9.21 24.58
C GLY A 100 -1.61 10.45 25.24
N ARG A 101 -2.22 11.61 25.03
CA ARG A 101 -2.38 12.62 26.08
C ARG A 101 -3.78 13.21 25.97
N PRO A 102 -4.70 12.97 26.92
CA PRO A 102 -5.89 13.80 27.03
C PRO A 102 -5.44 15.24 27.38
N GLN A 103 -6.00 16.23 26.68
CA GLN A 103 -6.05 17.61 27.16
C GLN A 103 -7.24 17.75 28.11
#